data_AF-A0A8D0GZ55-F1
#
_entry.id   AF-A0A8D0GZ55-F1
#
_cell.length_a   1.000
_cell.length_b   1.000
_cell.length_c   1.000
_cell.angle_alpha   90.00
_cell.angle_beta   90.00
_cell.angle_gamma   90.00
#
_symmetry.space_group_name_H-M   'P 1'
#
loop_
_entity.id
_entity.type
_entity.pdbx_description
1 polymer ?
#
loop_
_entity_poly.entity_id
_entity_poly.type
_entity_poly.pdbx_seq_one_letter_code
_entity_poly.pdbx_strand_id
1 'polypeptide(L)'
;SAGPRPLPPTPVGEPAPSRGSGELGGSTQSSHRLLAYSDALLSIIATVMVSAEDQPLPSESIQQLLATKIAVYLITFLIVTVAWAAHVRYGNLECIILTYNFSLQFSLMASFPDKPFGIFMFSSCAVVIGLVQAVIVAYGFHNPYLLKHQIQVSENQAFYKRHILKIILRGPTFYFLAAIFSFFFIPVSYVLLVMVTFFPHVIQLVKWCKNRTAEEEPRSLETFTSYLHEPLSKERVEAFSDGVFAIVATLLILDISEGSVPDAKEVADKFHDNLFEALSEYGPSFLAYFGSFVTIGLLWFVHHSLFLHVTKATRLMGLLNTLSLAFVGGLPLAYQLTSDFAEKSRNEMEAIQVSCVIIFFAGIFQFAIWTSALFHERETLHPFARYGGKEHAFMFAKLALYPCVSLAAFFLTCILSEFSTAIFHLMQIVVPFAFFALRIVVGICLAILKLIMSLSRPRNVVLEEEACLTPAEILS
;
A
#
# COMPACT_ATOMS: atom_id res chain seq x y z
N SER A 1 -0.01 -44.00 71.27
CA SER A 1 -0.36 -44.39 69.89
C SER A 1 -0.97 -43.19 69.20
N ALA A 2 -0.15 -42.39 68.51
CA ALA A 2 -0.59 -41.27 67.68
C ALA A 2 0.54 -40.96 66.69
N GLY A 3 0.29 -41.14 65.40
CA GLY A 3 1.26 -40.91 64.33
C GLY A 3 1.52 -39.42 64.06
N PRO A 4 2.61 -39.05 63.37
CA PRO A 4 2.91 -37.66 63.06
C PRO A 4 2.12 -37.17 61.82
N ARG A 5 1.68 -35.90 61.90
CA ARG A 5 0.91 -35.15 60.88
C ARG A 5 1.75 -34.82 59.63
N PRO A 6 1.14 -34.67 58.44
CA PRO A 6 1.84 -34.23 57.23
C PRO A 6 2.05 -32.70 57.17
N LEU A 7 3.17 -32.29 56.55
CA LEU A 7 3.59 -30.91 56.25
C LEU A 7 2.76 -30.28 55.11
N PRO A 8 2.67 -28.94 55.03
CA PRO A 8 1.88 -28.23 54.03
C PRO A 8 2.56 -28.18 52.64
N PRO A 9 1.79 -27.99 51.54
CA PRO A 9 2.35 -27.95 50.20
C PRO A 9 3.05 -26.62 49.89
N THR A 10 4.18 -26.70 49.19
CA THR A 10 4.92 -25.57 48.61
C THR A 10 4.18 -24.96 47.41
N PRO A 11 4.28 -23.64 47.18
CA PRO A 11 3.62 -22.98 46.04
C PRO A 11 4.36 -23.29 44.72
N VAL A 12 3.59 -23.61 43.68
CA VAL A 12 4.07 -23.83 42.32
C VAL A 12 4.48 -22.48 41.72
N GLY A 13 5.77 -22.32 41.42
CA GLY A 13 6.31 -21.17 40.70
C GLY A 13 6.07 -21.26 39.19
N GLU A 14 5.77 -20.11 38.58
CA GLU A 14 5.63 -19.88 37.15
C GLU A 14 6.89 -20.31 36.35
N PRO A 15 6.75 -20.80 35.10
CA PRO A 15 7.90 -21.14 34.28
C PRO A 15 8.57 -19.90 33.69
N ALA A 16 9.80 -19.63 34.13
CA ALA A 16 10.73 -18.66 33.54
C ALA A 16 11.24 -19.14 32.16
N PRO A 17 11.65 -18.23 31.26
CA PRO A 17 11.95 -18.56 29.86
C PRO A 17 13.25 -19.37 29.73
N SER A 18 13.21 -20.37 28.85
CA SER A 18 14.32 -21.28 28.56
C SER A 18 15.54 -20.51 28.03
N ARG A 19 16.60 -20.44 28.85
CA ARG A 19 17.95 -20.10 28.43
C ARG A 19 18.48 -21.16 27.48
N GLY A 20 19.01 -20.72 26.35
CA GLY A 20 19.53 -21.55 25.27
C GLY A 20 20.71 -22.43 25.68
N SER A 21 20.66 -23.68 25.24
CA SER A 21 21.78 -24.60 25.13
C SER A 21 22.38 -24.49 23.73
N GLY A 22 23.65 -24.11 23.64
CA GLY A 22 24.41 -24.17 22.40
C GLY A 22 24.97 -25.56 22.16
N GLU A 23 24.68 -26.13 20.99
CA GLU A 23 25.47 -27.19 20.35
C GLU A 23 25.62 -26.86 18.85
N LEU A 24 26.83 -27.06 18.34
CA LEU A 24 27.32 -26.61 17.04
C LEU A 24 26.66 -27.40 15.88
N GLY A 25 25.93 -26.70 15.01
CA GLY A 25 25.35 -27.25 13.78
C GLY A 25 24.52 -26.22 13.02
N GLY A 26 25.17 -25.14 12.54
CA GLY A 26 24.56 -24.09 11.72
C GLY A 26 23.46 -23.30 12.43
N SER A 27 23.83 -22.26 13.18
CA SER A 27 22.84 -21.33 13.75
C SER A 27 22.11 -20.61 12.62
N THR A 28 20.88 -21.03 12.33
CA THR A 28 20.02 -20.32 11.39
C THR A 28 19.70 -18.95 11.97
N GLN A 29 20.11 -17.90 11.25
CA GLN A 29 19.84 -16.52 11.66
C GLN A 29 18.41 -16.13 11.28
N SER A 30 17.75 -15.32 12.10
CA SER A 30 16.43 -14.78 11.78
C SER A 30 16.51 -13.85 10.57
N SER A 31 15.63 -14.07 9.58
CA SER A 31 15.53 -13.24 8.38
C SER A 31 14.76 -11.93 8.60
N HIS A 32 14.18 -11.70 9.79
CA HIS A 32 13.27 -10.58 10.04
C HIS A 32 13.87 -9.21 9.70
N ARG A 33 15.09 -8.91 10.20
CA ARG A 33 15.76 -7.62 9.94
C ARG A 33 16.11 -7.44 8.46
N LEU A 34 16.51 -8.52 7.79
CA LEU A 34 16.85 -8.51 6.37
C LEU A 34 15.63 -8.17 5.50
N LEU A 35 14.49 -8.79 5.82
CA LEU A 35 13.24 -8.55 5.12
C LEU A 35 12.72 -7.13 5.36
N ALA A 36 12.76 -6.64 6.61
CA ALA A 36 12.40 -5.25 6.91
C ALA A 36 13.27 -4.23 6.16
N TYR A 37 14.59 -4.46 6.09
CA TYR A 37 15.48 -3.63 5.29
C TYR A 37 15.12 -3.65 3.79
N SER A 38 14.77 -4.82 3.27
CA SER A 38 14.34 -4.95 1.87
C SER A 38 13.03 -4.21 1.57
N ASP A 39 12.08 -4.24 2.50
CA ASP A 39 10.78 -3.55 2.35
C ASP A 39 10.98 -2.04 2.37
N ALA A 40 11.84 -1.54 3.26
CA ALA A 40 12.23 -0.15 3.31
C ALA A 40 12.91 0.29 2.00
N LEU A 41 13.89 -0.47 1.48
CA LEU A 41 14.56 -0.07 0.25
C LEU A 41 13.61 -0.08 -0.97
N LEU A 42 12.77 -1.10 -1.09
CA LEU A 42 11.84 -1.23 -2.23
C LEU A 42 10.74 -0.18 -2.20
N SER A 43 10.26 0.22 -1.01
CA SER A 43 9.30 1.32 -0.87
C SER A 43 9.93 2.68 -1.23
N ILE A 44 11.18 2.93 -0.85
CA ILE A 44 11.94 4.12 -1.29
C ILE A 44 12.05 4.14 -2.81
N ILE A 45 12.54 3.05 -3.41
CA ILE A 45 12.74 2.92 -4.85
C ILE A 45 11.42 3.15 -5.62
N ALA A 46 10.30 2.58 -5.14
CA ALA A 46 8.99 2.76 -5.78
C ALA A 46 8.52 4.23 -5.75
N THR A 47 8.77 4.92 -4.64
CA THR A 47 8.19 6.25 -4.38
C THR A 47 9.02 7.38 -5.02
N VAL A 48 10.35 7.28 -5.04
CA VAL A 48 11.25 8.31 -5.59
C VAL A 48 11.09 8.50 -7.11
N MET A 49 10.46 7.55 -7.81
CA MET A 49 10.17 7.66 -9.24
C MET A 49 9.23 8.82 -9.60
N VAL A 50 8.53 9.40 -8.61
CA VAL A 50 7.68 10.58 -8.85
C VAL A 50 8.48 11.84 -9.22
N SER A 51 9.74 11.93 -8.78
CA SER A 51 10.60 13.12 -8.94
C SER A 51 11.51 13.07 -10.18
N ALA A 52 11.41 12.06 -11.04
CA ALA A 52 12.49 11.69 -11.95
C ALA A 52 12.60 12.48 -13.28
N GLU A 53 11.86 13.56 -13.51
CA GLU A 53 11.85 14.17 -14.87
C GLU A 53 11.68 15.70 -14.89
N ASP A 54 12.81 16.43 -14.82
CA ASP A 54 12.94 17.85 -15.20
C ASP A 54 13.63 18.00 -16.57
N GLN A 55 13.06 17.38 -17.61
CA GLN A 55 13.50 17.62 -18.98
C GLN A 55 12.50 18.53 -19.71
N PRO A 56 12.95 19.65 -20.32
CA PRO A 56 12.11 20.47 -21.16
C PRO A 56 11.86 19.75 -22.50
N LEU A 57 10.74 19.03 -22.61
CA LEU A 57 10.28 18.49 -23.89
C LEU A 57 9.70 19.61 -24.78
N PRO A 58 9.87 19.54 -26.11
CA PRO A 58 9.48 20.63 -27.01
C PRO A 58 7.97 20.66 -27.23
N SER A 59 7.34 21.79 -26.88
CA SER A 59 6.11 22.36 -27.47
C SER A 59 4.94 21.41 -27.86
N GLU A 60 4.69 20.33 -27.13
CA GLU A 60 3.38 19.68 -27.07
C GLU A 60 2.63 20.11 -25.80
N SER A 61 1.30 19.96 -25.79
CA SER A 61 0.44 20.44 -24.70
C SER A 61 0.95 19.97 -23.33
N ILE A 62 1.06 20.91 -22.37
CA ILE A 62 1.49 20.64 -20.97
C ILE A 62 0.72 19.45 -20.36
N GLN A 63 -0.54 19.29 -20.76
CA GLN A 63 -1.43 18.21 -20.35
C GLN A 63 -0.94 16.81 -20.80
N GLN A 64 -0.43 16.69 -22.03
CA GLN A 64 0.06 15.42 -22.57
C GLN A 64 1.40 15.02 -21.94
N LEU A 65 2.25 16.01 -21.64
CA LEU A 65 3.48 15.81 -20.88
C LEU A 65 3.19 15.33 -19.45
N LEU A 66 2.28 16.02 -18.74
CA LEU A 66 1.88 15.65 -17.37
C LEU A 66 1.25 14.26 -17.32
N ALA A 67 0.36 13.94 -18.25
CA ALA A 67 -0.26 12.62 -18.35
C ALA A 67 0.78 11.51 -18.58
N THR A 68 1.79 11.77 -19.41
CA THR A 68 2.88 10.83 -19.68
C THR A 68 3.71 10.60 -18.42
N LYS A 69 4.12 11.66 -17.70
CA LYS A 69 4.86 11.54 -16.44
C LYS A 69 4.10 10.73 -15.40
N ILE A 70 2.80 11.00 -15.21
CA ILE A 70 1.94 10.26 -14.27
C ILE A 70 1.86 8.78 -14.66
N ALA A 71 1.68 8.48 -15.96
CA ALA A 71 1.60 7.10 -16.44
C ALA A 71 2.93 6.34 -16.23
N VAL A 72 4.06 6.98 -16.55
CA VAL A 72 5.41 6.43 -16.32
C VAL A 72 5.62 6.13 -14.84
N TYR A 73 5.29 7.07 -13.95
CA TYR A 73 5.35 6.87 -12.50
C TYR A 73 4.50 5.66 -12.05
N LEU A 74 3.22 5.62 -12.42
CA LEU A 74 2.30 4.55 -12.02
C LEU A 74 2.77 3.17 -12.49
N ILE A 75 3.27 3.08 -13.73
CA ILE A 75 3.82 1.84 -14.28
C ILE A 75 5.07 1.43 -13.50
N THR A 76 6.00 2.35 -13.23
CA THR A 76 7.22 2.05 -12.47
C THR A 76 6.90 1.56 -11.07
N PHE A 77 6.01 2.28 -10.37
CA PHE A 77 5.56 1.93 -9.02
C PHE A 77 4.96 0.52 -8.99
N LEU A 78 4.10 0.19 -9.96
CA LEU A 78 3.50 -1.13 -10.07
C LEU A 78 4.56 -2.21 -10.31
N ILE A 79 5.54 -1.97 -11.19
CA ILE A 79 6.60 -2.95 -11.47
C ILE A 79 7.46 -3.21 -10.23
N VAL A 80 7.88 -2.15 -9.52
CA VAL A 80 8.65 -2.29 -8.27
C VAL A 80 7.83 -3.04 -7.23
N THR A 81 6.53 -2.78 -7.14
CA THR A 81 5.65 -3.51 -6.20
C THR A 81 5.47 -4.98 -6.57
N VAL A 82 5.42 -5.32 -7.87
CA VAL A 82 5.41 -6.72 -8.33
C VAL A 82 6.73 -7.40 -7.97
N ALA A 83 7.87 -6.73 -8.16
CA ALA A 83 9.17 -7.23 -7.75
C ALA A 83 9.24 -7.44 -6.23
N TRP A 84 8.72 -6.50 -5.44
CA TRP A 84 8.59 -6.63 -4.00
C TRP A 84 7.69 -7.81 -3.60
N ALA A 85 6.51 -7.97 -4.21
CA ALA A 85 5.62 -9.10 -3.93
C ALA A 85 6.24 -10.46 -4.32
N ALA A 86 7.11 -10.49 -5.33
CA ALA A 86 7.93 -11.66 -5.62
C ALA A 86 9.00 -11.87 -4.53
N HIS A 87 9.70 -10.81 -4.12
CA HIS A 87 10.68 -10.86 -3.03
C HIS A 87 10.06 -11.32 -1.70
N VAL A 88 8.83 -10.90 -1.36
CA VAL A 88 8.11 -11.38 -0.17
C VAL A 88 7.92 -12.90 -0.19
N ARG A 89 7.71 -13.48 -1.37
CA ARG A 89 7.45 -14.91 -1.56
C ARG A 89 8.73 -15.76 -1.61
N TYR A 90 9.81 -15.23 -2.17
CA TYR A 90 11.06 -15.98 -2.41
C TYR A 90 12.23 -15.57 -1.47
N GLY A 91 12.09 -14.47 -0.73
CA GLY A 91 12.79 -14.08 0.49
C GLY A 91 14.32 -14.04 0.49
N ASN A 92 14.99 -13.21 -0.34
CA ASN A 92 16.48 -13.16 -0.36
C ASN A 92 17.13 -11.82 -0.79
N LEU A 93 18.27 -11.51 -0.15
CA LEU A 93 19.05 -10.26 -0.19
C LEU A 93 19.58 -9.84 -1.59
N GLU A 94 19.98 -10.79 -2.45
CA GLU A 94 20.62 -10.46 -3.73
C GLU A 94 19.68 -9.81 -4.76
N CYS A 95 18.35 -9.93 -4.58
CA CYS A 95 17.38 -9.23 -5.42
C CYS A 95 17.38 -7.70 -5.20
N ILE A 96 17.89 -7.22 -4.07
CA ILE A 96 17.73 -5.83 -3.65
C ILE A 96 18.63 -4.88 -4.47
N ILE A 97 19.92 -5.22 -4.63
CA ILE A 97 20.89 -4.44 -5.42
C ILE A 97 20.50 -4.38 -6.91
N LEU A 98 19.93 -5.48 -7.41
CA LEU A 98 19.46 -5.54 -8.80
C LEU A 98 18.13 -4.80 -9.01
N THR A 99 17.24 -4.76 -8.00
CA THR A 99 16.00 -3.96 -8.10
C THR A 99 16.30 -2.46 -8.08
N TYR A 100 17.33 -2.01 -7.37
CA TYR A 100 17.79 -0.62 -7.44
C TYR A 100 18.19 -0.18 -8.86
N ASN A 101 18.93 -1.03 -9.57
CA ASN A 101 19.32 -0.76 -10.97
C ASN A 101 18.12 -0.69 -11.93
N PHE A 102 17.01 -1.34 -11.57
CA PHE A 102 15.81 -1.43 -12.38
C PHE A 102 15.12 -0.06 -12.58
N SER A 103 15.10 0.77 -11.53
CA SER A 103 14.55 2.12 -11.59
C SER A 103 15.35 3.05 -12.50
N LEU A 104 16.68 2.99 -12.42
CA LEU A 104 17.57 3.76 -13.31
C LEU A 104 17.37 3.34 -14.78
N GLN A 105 17.24 2.03 -15.03
CA GLN A 105 17.02 1.50 -16.37
C GLN A 105 15.63 1.85 -16.92
N PHE A 106 14.61 1.89 -16.06
CA PHE A 106 13.27 2.31 -16.46
C PHE A 106 13.22 3.79 -16.81
N SER A 107 13.86 4.65 -16.00
CA SER A 107 14.00 6.08 -16.35
C SER A 107 14.69 6.26 -17.70
N LEU A 108 15.79 5.55 -17.96
CA LEU A 108 16.46 5.56 -19.26
C LEU A 108 15.55 5.10 -20.42
N MET A 109 14.71 4.09 -20.17
CA MET A 109 13.73 3.58 -21.13
C MET A 109 12.56 4.55 -21.37
N ALA A 110 12.15 5.31 -20.35
CA ALA A 110 11.10 6.31 -20.44
C ALA A 110 11.56 7.58 -21.18
N SER A 111 12.79 8.05 -20.91
CA SER A 111 13.33 9.25 -21.56
C SER A 111 13.72 9.04 -23.02
N PHE A 112 14.00 7.80 -23.44
CA PHE A 112 14.36 7.46 -24.82
C PHE A 112 13.58 6.24 -25.35
N PRO A 113 12.24 6.34 -25.52
CA PRO A 113 11.39 5.21 -25.87
C PRO A 113 11.69 4.66 -27.27
N ASP A 114 12.14 5.51 -28.19
CA ASP A 114 12.50 5.14 -29.56
C ASP A 114 13.90 4.52 -29.67
N LYS A 115 14.67 4.47 -28.58
CA LYS A 115 16.02 3.92 -28.56
C LYS A 115 16.01 2.52 -27.95
N PRO A 116 16.59 1.52 -28.64
CA PRO A 116 16.56 0.13 -28.18
C PRO A 116 17.40 -0.12 -26.91
N PHE A 117 18.32 0.79 -26.59
CA PHE A 117 19.28 0.64 -25.51
C PHE A 117 18.62 0.57 -24.12
N GLY A 118 17.64 1.43 -23.83
CA GLY A 118 16.95 1.42 -22.53
C GLY A 118 16.23 0.10 -22.27
N ILE A 119 15.49 -0.38 -23.27
CA ILE A 119 14.76 -1.65 -23.23
C ILE A 119 15.71 -2.84 -23.08
N PHE A 120 16.84 -2.83 -23.80
CA PHE A 120 17.85 -3.87 -23.72
C PHE A 120 18.48 -3.95 -22.32
N MET A 121 18.87 -2.81 -21.74
CA MET A 121 19.46 -2.74 -20.40
C MET A 121 18.48 -3.23 -19.33
N PHE A 122 17.24 -2.75 -19.38
CA PHE A 122 16.16 -3.17 -18.50
C PHE A 122 15.91 -4.68 -18.55
N SER A 123 15.77 -5.21 -19.78
CA SER A 123 15.50 -6.62 -20.01
C SER A 123 16.67 -7.50 -19.57
N SER A 124 17.91 -7.08 -19.83
CA SER A 124 19.12 -7.79 -19.40
C SER A 124 19.23 -7.88 -17.88
N CYS A 125 18.95 -6.77 -17.18
CA CYS A 125 18.93 -6.75 -15.72
C CYS A 125 17.84 -7.68 -15.16
N ALA A 126 16.64 -7.66 -15.74
CA ALA A 126 15.55 -8.55 -15.36
C ALA A 126 15.89 -10.04 -15.55
N VAL A 127 16.64 -10.39 -16.61
CA VAL A 127 17.18 -11.74 -16.83
C VAL A 127 18.14 -12.12 -15.70
N VAL A 128 19.09 -11.25 -15.36
CA VAL A 128 20.05 -11.49 -14.27
C VAL A 128 19.32 -11.71 -12.95
N ILE A 129 18.31 -10.89 -12.63
CA ILE A 129 17.49 -11.05 -11.41
C ILE A 129 16.90 -12.45 -11.33
N GLY A 130 16.23 -12.91 -12.39
CA GLY A 130 15.57 -14.21 -12.31
C GLY A 130 16.54 -15.39 -12.39
N LEU A 131 17.74 -15.23 -12.98
CA LEU A 131 18.81 -16.22 -12.89
C LEU A 131 19.35 -16.33 -11.46
N VAL A 132 19.59 -15.21 -10.79
CA VAL A 132 19.98 -15.18 -9.37
C VAL A 132 18.91 -15.84 -8.50
N GLN A 133 17.63 -15.52 -8.70
CA GLN A 133 16.52 -16.19 -8.00
C GLN A 133 16.51 -17.70 -8.22
N ALA A 134 16.77 -18.15 -9.45
CA ALA A 134 16.87 -19.56 -9.79
C ALA A 134 18.03 -20.27 -9.06
N VAL A 135 19.20 -19.62 -8.97
CA VAL A 135 20.36 -20.12 -8.21
C VAL A 135 20.04 -20.25 -6.73
N ILE A 136 19.41 -19.24 -6.14
CA ILE A 136 19.07 -19.24 -4.72
C ILE A 136 18.07 -20.35 -4.39
N VAL A 137 17.03 -20.53 -5.22
CA VAL A 137 16.11 -21.65 -5.05
C VAL A 137 16.84 -22.99 -5.18
N ALA A 138 17.72 -23.13 -6.17
CA ALA A 138 18.51 -24.35 -6.34
C ALA A 138 19.40 -24.63 -5.12
N TYR A 139 19.97 -23.59 -4.50
CA TYR A 139 20.76 -23.67 -3.27
C TYR A 139 19.91 -24.04 -2.05
N GLY A 140 18.72 -23.46 -1.89
CA GLY A 140 17.77 -23.81 -0.84
C GLY A 140 17.34 -25.29 -0.91
N PHE A 141 17.10 -25.81 -2.13
CA PHE A 141 16.85 -27.23 -2.33
C PHE A 141 18.08 -28.14 -2.19
N HIS A 142 19.28 -27.59 -2.26
CA HIS A 142 20.52 -28.33 -1.97
C HIS A 142 20.78 -28.45 -0.45
N ASN A 143 20.31 -27.47 0.33
CA ASN A 143 20.48 -27.39 1.79
C ASN A 143 19.11 -27.48 2.49
N PRO A 144 18.59 -28.69 2.78
CA PRO A 144 17.20 -28.86 3.22
C PRO A 144 16.85 -28.08 4.49
N TYR A 145 17.80 -27.86 5.40
CA TYR A 145 17.61 -27.13 6.65
C TYR A 145 17.21 -25.64 6.46
N LEU A 146 17.44 -25.06 5.27
CA LEU A 146 17.03 -23.68 4.93
C LEU A 146 15.59 -23.58 4.44
N LEU A 147 14.97 -24.70 4.04
CA LEU A 147 13.60 -24.73 3.54
C LEU A 147 12.59 -24.66 4.70
N LYS A 148 11.39 -24.15 4.44
CA LYS A 148 10.28 -24.25 5.40
C LYS A 148 9.99 -25.72 5.71
N HIS A 149 9.68 -26.02 6.98
CA HIS A 149 9.39 -27.36 7.49
C HIS A 149 8.33 -28.12 6.64
N GLN A 150 7.31 -27.43 6.13
CA GLN A 150 6.28 -28.03 5.27
C GLN A 150 6.83 -28.56 3.93
N ILE A 151 7.85 -27.92 3.36
CA ILE A 151 8.50 -28.37 2.11
C ILE A 151 9.49 -29.49 2.43
N GLN A 152 10.18 -29.42 3.58
CA GLN A 152 11.10 -30.45 4.04
C GLN A 152 10.41 -31.82 4.18
N VAL A 153 9.19 -31.84 4.74
CA VAL A 153 8.41 -33.07 5.00
C VAL A 153 7.75 -33.66 3.75
N SER A 154 7.76 -32.94 2.62
CA SER A 154 7.11 -33.41 1.39
C SER A 154 7.87 -34.57 0.72
N GLU A 155 7.16 -35.64 0.35
CA GLU A 155 7.77 -36.86 -0.25
C GLU A 155 8.47 -36.62 -1.61
N ASN A 156 8.17 -35.52 -2.31
CA ASN A 156 8.57 -35.33 -3.71
C ASN A 156 9.35 -34.03 -3.95
N GLN A 157 10.40 -33.78 -3.16
CA GLN A 157 11.23 -32.55 -3.24
C GLN A 157 11.79 -32.29 -4.64
N ALA A 158 12.15 -33.32 -5.40
CA ALA A 158 12.68 -33.18 -6.76
C ALA A 158 11.65 -32.63 -7.76
N PHE A 159 10.37 -33.02 -7.59
CA PHE A 159 9.27 -32.47 -8.37
C PHE A 159 9.06 -30.99 -8.05
N TYR A 160 9.03 -30.64 -6.75
CA TYR A 160 8.90 -29.24 -6.30
C TYR A 160 10.03 -28.35 -6.81
N LYS A 161 11.28 -28.82 -6.74
CA LYS A 161 12.44 -28.11 -7.27
C LYS A 161 12.27 -27.76 -8.76
N ARG A 162 11.93 -28.75 -9.60
CA ARG A 162 11.74 -28.52 -11.05
C ARG A 162 10.56 -27.58 -11.33
N HIS A 163 9.47 -27.73 -10.59
CA HIS A 163 8.27 -26.94 -10.80
C HIS A 163 8.49 -25.46 -10.42
N ILE A 164 9.09 -25.18 -9.25
CA ILE A 164 9.40 -23.82 -8.81
C ILE A 164 10.40 -23.16 -9.76
N LEU A 165 11.46 -23.88 -10.15
CA LEU A 165 12.46 -23.38 -11.08
C LEU A 165 11.84 -23.01 -12.43
N LYS A 166 10.90 -23.82 -12.93
CA LYS A 166 10.18 -23.54 -14.19
C LYS A 166 9.30 -22.29 -14.09
N ILE A 167 8.67 -22.03 -12.94
CA ILE A 167 7.88 -20.82 -12.72
C ILE A 167 8.78 -19.58 -12.70
N ILE A 168 9.88 -19.63 -11.95
CA ILE A 168 10.82 -18.51 -11.82
C ILE A 168 11.49 -18.21 -13.17
N LEU A 169 11.91 -19.24 -13.92
CA LEU A 169 12.63 -19.06 -15.19
C LEU A 169 11.74 -18.58 -16.36
N ARG A 170 10.41 -18.70 -16.22
CA ARG A 170 9.46 -18.23 -17.24
C ARG A 170 9.56 -16.71 -17.47
N GLY A 171 9.69 -15.93 -16.40
CA GLY A 171 9.85 -14.47 -16.46
C GLY A 171 11.10 -14.05 -17.25
N PRO A 172 12.31 -14.48 -16.83
CA PRO A 172 13.57 -14.24 -17.54
C PRO A 172 13.55 -14.65 -19.00
N THR A 173 12.85 -15.73 -19.34
CA THR A 173 12.74 -16.16 -20.75
C THR A 173 12.04 -15.10 -21.61
N PHE A 174 10.97 -14.50 -21.11
CA PHE A 174 10.27 -13.41 -21.81
C PHE A 174 11.09 -12.11 -21.82
N TYR A 175 11.79 -11.78 -20.73
CA TYR A 175 12.70 -10.63 -20.73
C TYR A 175 13.86 -10.82 -21.70
N PHE A 176 14.43 -12.01 -21.79
CA PHE A 176 15.46 -12.32 -22.78
C PHE A 176 14.94 -12.16 -24.21
N LEU A 177 13.71 -12.61 -24.47
CA LEU A 177 13.06 -12.43 -25.76
C LEU A 177 12.84 -10.94 -26.08
N ALA A 178 12.40 -10.15 -25.10
CA ALA A 178 12.26 -8.70 -25.22
C ALA A 178 13.61 -8.02 -25.52
N ALA A 179 14.69 -8.43 -24.84
CA ALA A 179 16.04 -7.92 -25.08
C ALA A 179 16.54 -8.17 -26.51
N ILE A 180 16.16 -9.30 -27.12
CA ILE A 180 16.48 -9.60 -28.53
C ILE A 180 15.64 -8.72 -29.45
N PHE A 181 14.32 -8.68 -29.24
CA PHE A 181 13.41 -7.92 -30.10
C PHE A 181 13.59 -6.41 -30.02
N SER A 182 14.19 -5.87 -28.95
CA SER A 182 14.46 -4.44 -28.85
C SER A 182 15.29 -3.92 -30.02
N PHE A 183 16.24 -4.72 -30.55
CA PHE A 183 17.08 -4.33 -31.70
C PHE A 183 16.39 -4.47 -33.06
N PHE A 184 15.34 -5.29 -33.18
CA PHE A 184 14.67 -5.57 -34.45
C PHE A 184 13.34 -4.84 -34.59
N PHE A 185 12.52 -4.86 -33.54
CA PHE A 185 11.17 -4.30 -33.56
C PHE A 185 10.73 -3.88 -32.14
N ILE A 186 11.00 -2.62 -31.82
CA ILE A 186 10.72 -1.99 -30.51
C ILE A 186 9.27 -2.24 -30.01
N PRO A 187 8.21 -2.10 -30.81
CA PRO A 187 6.84 -2.28 -30.32
C PRO A 187 6.56 -3.69 -29.77
N VAL A 188 7.12 -4.75 -30.37
CA VAL A 188 6.95 -6.12 -29.85
C VAL A 188 7.63 -6.28 -28.50
N SER A 189 8.78 -5.63 -28.29
CA SER A 189 9.46 -5.66 -27.00
C SER A 189 8.61 -5.03 -25.89
N TYR A 190 7.93 -3.91 -26.15
CA TYR A 190 7.00 -3.31 -25.19
C TYR A 190 5.81 -4.23 -24.89
N VAL A 191 5.23 -4.89 -25.89
CA VAL A 191 4.14 -5.85 -25.69
C VAL A 191 4.58 -7.01 -24.80
N LEU A 192 5.79 -7.53 -25.01
CA LEU A 192 6.36 -8.59 -24.16
C LEU A 192 6.55 -8.12 -22.72
N LEU A 193 7.05 -6.90 -22.50
CA LEU A 193 7.21 -6.32 -21.16
C LEU A 193 5.87 -6.14 -20.45
N VAL A 194 4.88 -5.54 -21.12
CA VAL A 194 3.51 -5.40 -20.61
C VAL A 194 2.92 -6.77 -20.28
N MET A 195 3.09 -7.75 -21.16
CA MET A 195 2.62 -9.11 -20.90
C MET A 195 3.25 -9.66 -19.62
N VAL A 196 4.57 -9.58 -19.42
CA VAL A 196 5.22 -10.11 -18.21
C VAL A 196 4.72 -9.42 -16.94
N THR A 197 4.50 -8.10 -16.98
CA THR A 197 4.03 -7.31 -15.84
C THR A 197 2.56 -7.60 -15.49
N PHE A 198 1.68 -7.66 -16.49
CA PHE A 198 0.24 -7.81 -16.27
C PHE A 198 -0.23 -9.27 -16.19
N PHE A 199 0.51 -10.23 -16.75
CA PHE A 199 0.13 -11.65 -16.77
C PHE A 199 -0.18 -12.23 -15.38
N PRO A 200 0.60 -11.94 -14.31
CA PRO A 200 0.25 -12.37 -12.95
C PRO A 200 -1.09 -11.83 -12.46
N HIS A 201 -1.45 -10.60 -12.83
CA HIS A 201 -2.70 -9.95 -12.44
C HIS A 201 -3.88 -10.44 -13.27
N VAL A 202 -3.71 -10.64 -14.57
CA VAL A 202 -4.74 -11.20 -15.47
C VAL A 202 -5.09 -12.62 -15.03
N ILE A 203 -4.11 -13.45 -14.68
CA ILE A 203 -4.36 -14.80 -14.12
C ILE A 203 -5.18 -14.71 -12.83
N GLN A 204 -4.89 -13.72 -11.96
CA GLN A 204 -5.64 -13.53 -10.72
C GLN A 204 -7.09 -13.13 -10.98
N LEU A 205 -7.33 -12.19 -11.91
CA LEU A 205 -8.66 -11.71 -12.25
C LEU A 205 -9.52 -12.84 -12.88
N VAL A 206 -8.93 -13.59 -13.82
CA VAL A 206 -9.60 -14.71 -14.50
C VAL A 206 -9.93 -15.83 -13.51
N LYS A 207 -9.03 -16.16 -12.58
CA LYS A 207 -9.32 -17.16 -11.53
C LYS A 207 -10.35 -16.68 -10.53
N TRP A 208 -10.36 -15.40 -10.17
CA TRP A 208 -11.41 -14.82 -9.32
C TRP A 208 -12.78 -14.93 -9.99
N CYS A 209 -12.87 -14.65 -11.30
CA CYS A 209 -14.10 -14.86 -12.06
C CYS A 209 -14.49 -16.35 -12.14
N LYS A 210 -13.51 -17.25 -12.34
CA LYS A 210 -13.74 -18.70 -12.43
C LYS A 210 -14.19 -19.32 -11.10
N ASN A 211 -13.59 -18.92 -9.98
CA ASN A 211 -14.01 -19.36 -8.64
C ASN A 211 -15.44 -18.89 -8.28
N ARG A 212 -15.97 -17.91 -9.02
CA ARG A 212 -17.36 -17.47 -8.90
C ARG A 212 -18.35 -18.33 -9.70
N THR A 213 -17.87 -19.22 -10.59
CA THR A 213 -18.69 -19.87 -11.62
C THR A 213 -18.55 -21.39 -11.77
N ALA A 214 -17.60 -22.08 -11.11
CA ALA A 214 -17.42 -23.53 -11.33
C ALA A 214 -17.08 -24.34 -10.06
N GLU A 215 -17.73 -25.51 -9.96
CA GLU A 215 -17.49 -26.62 -9.03
C GLU A 215 -16.10 -27.27 -9.20
N GLU A 216 -15.69 -27.97 -8.14
CA GLU A 216 -14.38 -28.60 -7.86
C GLU A 216 -13.79 -29.47 -9.01
N GLU A 217 -12.49 -29.33 -9.27
CA GLU A 217 -11.67 -30.27 -10.09
C GLU A 217 -10.35 -30.63 -9.34
N PRO A 218 -9.62 -31.70 -9.70
CA PRO A 218 -9.04 -32.64 -8.72
C PRO A 218 -7.73 -32.24 -8.00
N ARG A 219 -7.88 -31.94 -6.69
CA ARG A 219 -7.11 -32.21 -5.45
C ARG A 219 -5.59 -32.50 -5.38
N SER A 220 -4.82 -32.83 -6.42
CA SER A 220 -3.36 -33.12 -6.26
C SER A 220 -2.44 -32.00 -6.77
N LEU A 221 -2.87 -31.24 -7.78
CA LEU A 221 -2.15 -30.07 -8.30
C LEU A 221 -2.50 -28.78 -7.53
N GLU A 222 -3.68 -28.75 -6.91
CA GLU A 222 -4.22 -27.58 -6.20
C GLU A 222 -3.44 -27.24 -4.94
N THR A 223 -2.97 -28.23 -4.18
CA THR A 223 -2.29 -28.02 -2.89
C THR A 223 -1.04 -27.16 -3.03
N PHE A 224 -0.27 -27.28 -4.12
CA PHE A 224 0.94 -26.48 -4.34
C PHE A 224 0.71 -25.13 -5.02
N THR A 225 -0.24 -25.02 -5.96
CA THR A 225 -0.73 -23.70 -6.35
C THR A 225 -1.28 -22.96 -5.12
N SER A 226 -1.87 -23.65 -4.14
CA SER A 226 -2.29 -23.07 -2.86
C SER A 226 -1.12 -22.60 -1.95
N TYR A 227 0.13 -23.04 -2.18
CA TYR A 227 1.33 -22.55 -1.50
C TYR A 227 1.93 -21.30 -2.19
N LEU A 228 2.00 -21.29 -3.53
CA LEU A 228 2.23 -20.05 -4.28
C LEU A 228 1.09 -19.03 -4.06
N HIS A 229 -0.07 -19.57 -3.66
CA HIS A 229 -1.32 -19.11 -3.03
C HIS A 229 -1.28 -18.18 -1.81
N GLU A 230 -0.26 -18.34 -0.96
CA GLU A 230 -0.25 -17.82 0.42
C GLU A 230 -0.59 -16.32 0.47
N PRO A 231 -1.47 -15.89 1.40
CA PRO A 231 -1.64 -14.46 1.69
C PRO A 231 -0.28 -13.79 1.92
N LEU A 232 -0.12 -12.55 1.44
CA LEU A 232 1.05 -11.75 1.78
C LEU A 232 1.14 -11.63 3.30
N SER A 233 2.34 -11.73 3.87
CA SER A 233 2.50 -11.48 5.30
C SER A 233 2.04 -10.05 5.60
N LYS A 234 1.20 -9.94 6.63
CA LYS A 234 0.67 -8.67 7.11
C LYS A 234 1.81 -7.70 7.47
N GLU A 235 2.81 -8.19 8.20
CA GLU A 235 3.94 -7.36 8.64
C GLU A 235 4.71 -6.76 7.45
N ARG A 236 4.86 -7.55 6.37
CA ARG A 236 5.53 -7.09 5.15
C ARG A 236 4.74 -5.99 4.45
N VAL A 237 3.41 -6.16 4.35
CA VAL A 237 2.52 -5.16 3.75
C VAL A 237 2.53 -3.86 4.56
N GLU A 238 2.49 -3.95 5.88
CA GLU A 238 2.58 -2.80 6.79
C GLU A 238 3.94 -2.09 6.62
N ALA A 239 5.06 -2.81 6.68
CA ALA A 239 6.40 -2.22 6.54
C ALA A 239 6.62 -1.53 5.19
N PHE A 240 6.13 -2.12 4.08
CA PHE A 240 6.19 -1.48 2.77
C PHE A 240 5.31 -0.22 2.71
N SER A 241 4.11 -0.28 3.28
CA SER A 241 3.18 0.86 3.32
C SER A 241 3.76 2.02 4.13
N ASP A 242 4.29 1.75 5.33
CA ASP A 242 4.94 2.73 6.20
C ASP A 242 6.13 3.41 5.50
N GLY A 243 6.92 2.63 4.76
CA GLY A 243 8.02 3.17 3.96
C GLY A 243 7.56 4.14 2.87
N VAL A 244 6.47 3.82 2.14
CA VAL A 244 5.89 4.73 1.13
C VAL A 244 5.39 6.01 1.80
N PHE A 245 4.60 5.91 2.87
CA PHE A 245 4.08 7.08 3.60
C PHE A 245 5.21 7.98 4.13
N ALA A 246 6.26 7.38 4.69
CA ALA A 246 7.42 8.13 5.18
C ALA A 246 8.14 8.87 4.05
N ILE A 247 8.35 8.23 2.90
CA ILE A 247 9.04 8.88 1.77
C ILE A 247 8.21 9.98 1.15
N VAL A 248 6.90 9.78 1.00
CA VAL A 248 5.99 10.84 0.58
C VAL A 248 6.10 12.05 1.50
N ALA A 249 6.03 11.85 2.81
CA ALA A 249 6.18 12.95 3.77
C ALA A 249 7.55 13.65 3.67
N THR A 250 8.64 12.90 3.41
CA THR A 250 9.97 13.51 3.22
C THR A 250 10.08 14.32 1.93
N LEU A 251 9.45 13.88 0.83
CA LEU A 251 9.46 14.63 -0.43
C LEU A 251 8.78 16.01 -0.28
N LEU A 252 7.71 16.09 0.52
CA LEU A 252 7.04 17.37 0.78
C LEU A 252 7.93 18.39 1.51
N ILE A 253 8.70 17.96 2.52
CA ILE A 253 9.57 18.89 3.25
C ILE A 253 10.81 19.27 2.44
N LEU A 254 11.29 18.38 1.56
CA LEU A 254 12.39 18.69 0.64
C LEU A 254 11.97 19.78 -0.36
N ASP A 255 10.75 19.68 -0.91
CA ASP A 255 10.18 20.69 -1.80
C ASP A 255 10.12 22.09 -1.16
N ILE A 256 9.65 22.16 0.09
CA ILE A 256 9.69 23.41 0.88
C ILE A 256 11.11 23.90 1.11
N SER A 257 12.03 22.99 1.43
CA SER A 257 13.41 23.34 1.75
C SER A 257 14.17 23.88 0.53
N GLU A 258 13.82 23.43 -0.67
CA GLU A 258 14.43 23.89 -1.92
C GLU A 258 13.73 25.14 -2.48
N GLY A 259 12.40 25.24 -2.40
CA GLY A 259 11.63 26.30 -3.07
C GLY A 259 11.16 27.46 -2.19
N SER A 260 11.08 27.29 -0.86
CA SER A 260 10.44 28.24 0.05
C SER A 260 11.33 28.72 1.21
N VAL A 261 12.64 28.52 1.10
CA VAL A 261 13.63 29.04 2.06
C VAL A 261 14.44 30.13 1.36
N PRO A 262 14.32 31.41 1.78
CA PRO A 262 15.03 32.50 1.13
C PRO A 262 16.53 32.41 1.39
N ASP A 263 17.32 32.62 0.33
CA ASP A 263 18.77 32.66 0.43
C ASP A 263 19.24 33.94 1.13
N ALA A 264 20.41 33.89 1.79
CA ALA A 264 20.97 35.05 2.49
C ALA A 264 21.11 36.30 1.60
N LYS A 265 21.35 36.11 0.30
CA LYS A 265 21.39 37.20 -0.68
C LYS A 265 20.02 37.79 -0.94
N GLU A 266 18.99 36.96 -1.04
CA GLU A 266 17.61 37.43 -1.22
C GLU A 266 17.15 38.22 0.00
N VAL A 267 17.46 37.74 1.21
CA VAL A 267 17.16 38.45 2.47
C VAL A 267 17.85 39.82 2.53
N ALA A 268 19.12 39.89 2.13
CA ALA A 268 19.87 41.14 2.09
C ALA A 268 19.32 42.13 1.03
N ASP A 269 19.08 41.64 -0.19
CA ASP A 269 18.76 42.49 -1.34
C ASP A 269 17.29 42.92 -1.38
N LYS A 270 16.36 42.01 -1.10
CA LYS A 270 14.90 42.23 -1.21
C LYS A 270 14.26 42.66 0.11
N PHE A 271 14.79 42.18 1.23
CA PHE A 271 14.18 42.38 2.55
C PHE A 271 15.05 43.21 3.51
N HIS A 272 16.12 43.86 3.02
CA HIS A 272 16.98 44.74 3.83
C HIS A 272 17.52 44.06 5.11
N ASP A 273 18.01 42.82 4.98
CA ASP A 273 18.48 41.96 6.08
C ASP A 273 17.40 41.58 7.12
N ASN A 274 16.11 41.78 6.81
CA ASN A 274 15.00 41.42 7.68
C ASN A 274 14.45 40.02 7.36
N LEU A 275 15.00 39.01 8.04
CA LEU A 275 14.57 37.61 7.89
C LEU A 275 13.08 37.39 8.23
N PHE A 276 12.52 38.15 9.18
CA PHE A 276 11.13 37.96 9.58
C PHE A 276 10.15 38.33 8.46
N GLU A 277 10.45 39.40 7.73
CA GLU A 277 9.65 39.85 6.59
C GLU A 277 9.75 38.85 5.43
N ALA A 278 10.96 38.34 5.17
CA ALA A 278 11.17 37.27 4.21
C ALA A 278 10.35 36.02 4.55
N LEU A 279 10.43 35.53 5.80
CA LEU A 279 9.66 34.36 6.25
C LEU A 279 8.15 34.58 6.22
N SER A 280 7.68 35.81 6.45
CA SER A 280 6.26 36.14 6.37
C SER A 280 5.71 36.05 4.95
N GLU A 281 6.53 36.31 3.92
CA GLU A 281 6.14 36.16 2.51
C GLU A 281 5.89 34.68 2.15
N TYR A 282 6.70 33.75 2.68
CA TYR A 282 6.55 32.30 2.47
C TYR A 282 5.52 31.63 3.41
N GLY A 283 4.86 32.39 4.28
CA GLY A 283 3.86 31.89 5.24
C GLY A 283 2.79 30.95 4.62
N PRO A 284 2.16 31.30 3.48
CA PRO A 284 1.19 30.44 2.80
C PRO A 284 1.77 29.09 2.36
N SER A 285 3.01 29.05 1.87
CA SER A 285 3.70 27.82 1.46
C SER A 285 3.88 26.87 2.65
N PHE A 286 4.31 27.41 3.81
CA PHE A 286 4.40 26.61 5.04
C PHE A 286 3.04 26.07 5.48
N LEU A 287 1.97 26.87 5.39
CA LEU A 287 0.63 26.41 5.75
C LEU A 287 0.12 25.31 4.80
N ALA A 288 0.37 25.44 3.49
CA ALA A 288 0.05 24.44 2.49
C ALA A 288 0.82 23.13 2.72
N TYR A 289 2.10 23.22 3.12
CA TYR A 289 2.90 22.08 3.55
C TYR A 289 2.27 21.38 4.75
N PHE A 290 1.90 22.11 5.82
CA PHE A 290 1.29 21.50 7.00
C PHE A 290 -0.04 20.80 6.68
N GLY A 291 -0.89 21.41 5.85
CA GLY A 291 -2.14 20.78 5.40
C GLY A 291 -1.88 19.46 4.66
N SER A 292 -0.90 19.46 3.75
CA SER A 292 -0.54 18.28 2.96
C SER A 292 0.11 17.19 3.82
N PHE A 293 1.00 17.55 4.74
CA PHE A 293 1.59 16.63 5.72
C PHE A 293 0.52 15.98 6.60
N VAL A 294 -0.45 16.77 7.08
CA VAL A 294 -1.58 16.26 7.86
C VAL A 294 -2.47 15.34 7.02
N THR A 295 -2.69 15.65 5.74
CA THR A 295 -3.43 14.75 4.82
C THR A 295 -2.76 13.38 4.72
N ILE A 296 -1.44 13.35 4.50
CA ILE A 296 -0.65 12.12 4.41
C ILE A 296 -0.71 11.36 5.74
N GLY A 297 -0.49 12.06 6.86
CA GLY A 297 -0.52 11.46 8.20
C GLY A 297 -1.87 10.87 8.57
N LEU A 298 -2.98 11.50 8.15
CA LEU A 298 -4.32 10.97 8.38
C LEU A 298 -4.64 9.79 7.45
N LEU A 299 -4.19 9.80 6.19
CA LEU A 299 -4.30 8.63 5.30
C LEU A 299 -3.49 7.44 5.83
N TRP A 300 -2.30 7.69 6.38
CA TRP A 300 -1.53 6.68 7.09
C TRP A 300 -2.26 6.17 8.34
N PHE A 301 -2.84 7.07 9.14
CA PHE A 301 -3.60 6.69 10.34
C PHE A 301 -4.82 5.82 10.00
N VAL A 302 -5.52 6.12 8.91
CA VAL A 302 -6.64 5.30 8.40
C VAL A 302 -6.13 3.91 8.01
N HIS A 303 -5.04 3.84 7.25
CA HIS A 303 -4.41 2.58 6.83
C HIS A 303 -3.96 1.74 8.04
N HIS A 304 -3.20 2.35 8.95
CA HIS A 304 -2.73 1.70 10.17
C HIS A 304 -3.90 1.17 11.01
N SER A 305 -4.94 2.00 11.22
CA SER A 305 -6.16 1.58 11.93
C SER A 305 -6.88 0.42 11.24
N LEU A 306 -6.88 0.35 9.92
CA LEU A 306 -7.46 -0.76 9.16
C LEU A 306 -6.66 -2.03 9.40
N PHE A 307 -5.34 -1.98 9.19
CA PHE A 307 -4.48 -3.16 9.29
C PHE A 307 -4.35 -3.67 10.73
N LEU A 308 -4.49 -2.82 11.76
CA LEU A 308 -4.64 -3.26 13.15
C LEU A 308 -5.79 -4.25 13.35
N HIS A 309 -6.91 -4.08 12.65
CA HIS A 309 -8.08 -4.96 12.74
C HIS A 309 -8.06 -6.13 11.76
N VAL A 310 -7.15 -6.11 10.77
CA VAL A 310 -6.95 -7.20 9.82
C VAL A 310 -6.14 -8.32 10.48
N THR A 311 -6.69 -9.53 10.48
CA THR A 311 -6.02 -10.75 10.97
C THR A 311 -5.24 -11.45 9.87
N LYS A 312 -5.76 -11.45 8.63
CA LYS A 312 -5.15 -12.11 7.47
C LYS A 312 -5.31 -11.26 6.22
N ALA A 313 -4.19 -10.84 5.63
CA ALA A 313 -4.18 -10.03 4.42
C ALA A 313 -4.41 -10.90 3.18
N THR A 314 -5.59 -10.79 2.56
CA THR A 314 -5.86 -11.53 1.32
C THR A 314 -5.13 -10.90 0.13
N ARG A 315 -5.05 -11.62 -1.00
CA ARG A 315 -4.43 -11.11 -2.22
C ARG A 315 -5.13 -9.89 -2.80
N LEU A 316 -6.47 -9.90 -2.79
CA LEU A 316 -7.25 -8.77 -3.27
C LEU A 316 -6.95 -7.55 -2.41
N MET A 317 -6.86 -7.71 -1.08
CA MET A 317 -6.42 -6.64 -0.18
C MET A 317 -5.01 -6.15 -0.51
N GLY A 318 -4.06 -7.04 -0.82
CA GLY A 318 -2.70 -6.66 -1.25
C GLY A 318 -2.67 -5.87 -2.57
N LEU A 319 -3.49 -6.25 -3.55
CA LEU A 319 -3.63 -5.50 -4.81
C LEU A 319 -4.24 -4.11 -4.57
N LEU A 320 -5.33 -4.04 -3.81
CA LEU A 320 -5.98 -2.78 -3.45
C LEU A 320 -5.04 -1.89 -2.62
N ASN A 321 -4.23 -2.47 -1.73
CA ASN A 321 -3.18 -1.75 -1.01
C ASN A 321 -2.14 -1.16 -1.97
N THR A 322 -1.67 -1.96 -2.94
CA THR A 322 -0.73 -1.50 -3.96
C THR A 322 -1.29 -0.31 -4.74
N LEU A 323 -2.56 -0.38 -5.14
CA LEU A 323 -3.23 0.72 -5.84
C LEU A 323 -3.34 1.95 -4.94
N SER A 324 -3.78 1.79 -3.69
CA SER A 324 -3.83 2.88 -2.71
C SER A 324 -2.46 3.56 -2.57
N LEU A 325 -1.39 2.80 -2.36
CA LEU A 325 -0.05 3.32 -2.18
C LEU A 325 0.49 4.01 -3.45
N ALA A 326 0.13 3.54 -4.64
CA ALA A 326 0.51 4.19 -5.88
C ALA A 326 -0.06 5.62 -5.97
N PHE A 327 -1.32 5.82 -5.55
CA PHE A 327 -1.92 7.15 -5.47
C PHE A 327 -1.39 7.98 -4.30
N VAL A 328 -1.11 7.37 -3.15
CA VAL A 328 -0.42 8.04 -2.02
C VAL A 328 0.94 8.57 -2.46
N GLY A 329 1.72 7.79 -3.21
CA GLY A 329 3.01 8.22 -3.76
C GLY A 329 2.91 9.38 -4.75
N GLY A 330 1.72 9.64 -5.31
CA GLY A 330 1.44 10.80 -6.16
C GLY A 330 1.04 12.07 -5.40
N LEU A 331 0.90 12.03 -4.07
CA LEU A 331 0.57 13.20 -3.26
C LEU A 331 1.61 14.35 -3.33
N PRO A 332 2.93 14.11 -3.43
CA PRO A 332 3.90 15.20 -3.64
C PRO A 332 3.63 15.98 -4.92
N LEU A 333 3.27 15.29 -6.01
CA LEU A 333 2.88 15.94 -7.26
C LEU A 333 1.60 16.76 -7.08
N ALA A 334 0.61 16.24 -6.37
CA ALA A 334 -0.62 16.97 -6.06
C ALA A 334 -0.31 18.27 -5.30
N TYR A 335 0.60 18.20 -4.33
CA TYR A 335 1.05 19.35 -3.55
C TYR A 335 1.77 20.39 -4.42
N GLN A 336 2.78 19.98 -5.18
CA GLN A 336 3.54 20.85 -6.08
C GLN A 336 2.61 21.56 -7.07
N LEU A 337 1.70 20.83 -7.73
CA LEU A 337 0.71 21.42 -8.63
C LEU A 337 -0.17 22.45 -7.91
N THR A 338 -0.66 22.14 -6.70
CA THR A 338 -1.46 23.12 -5.96
C THR A 338 -0.64 24.30 -5.44
N SER A 339 0.66 24.16 -5.23
CA SER A 339 1.55 25.23 -4.77
C SER A 339 1.93 26.17 -5.92
N ASP A 340 2.38 25.62 -7.05
CA ASP A 340 2.86 26.39 -8.20
C ASP A 340 1.73 27.11 -8.96
N PHE A 341 0.52 26.54 -8.92
CA PHE A 341 -0.66 27.09 -9.60
C PHE A 341 -1.65 27.78 -8.65
N ALA A 342 -1.33 27.90 -7.35
CA ALA A 342 -2.15 28.63 -6.38
C ALA A 342 -2.04 30.14 -6.58
N GLU A 343 -3.20 30.78 -6.75
CA GLU A 343 -3.45 32.19 -7.03
C GLU A 343 -3.24 32.64 -8.49
N LYS A 344 -4.37 33.03 -9.13
CA LYS A 344 -4.46 33.82 -10.37
C LYS A 344 -3.95 33.14 -11.64
N SER A 345 -3.62 31.86 -11.60
CA SER A 345 -3.30 31.09 -12.80
C SER A 345 -4.59 30.61 -13.50
N ARG A 346 -4.57 30.53 -14.84
CA ARG A 346 -5.72 30.03 -15.63
C ARG A 346 -6.08 28.57 -15.31
N ASN A 347 -5.15 27.81 -14.72
CA ASN A 347 -5.24 26.36 -14.54
C ASN A 347 -5.38 25.94 -13.06
N GLU A 348 -5.62 26.87 -12.14
CA GLU A 348 -5.76 26.62 -10.70
C GLU A 348 -6.82 25.54 -10.40
N MET A 349 -7.97 25.62 -11.07
CA MET A 349 -9.05 24.64 -10.94
C MET A 349 -8.59 23.23 -11.31
N GLU A 350 -7.81 23.07 -12.38
CA GLU A 350 -7.32 21.77 -12.84
C GLU A 350 -6.34 21.17 -11.83
N ALA A 351 -5.45 21.98 -11.24
CA ALA A 351 -4.53 21.54 -10.20
C ALA A 351 -5.26 21.03 -8.95
N ILE A 352 -6.27 21.77 -8.48
CA ILE A 352 -7.11 21.37 -7.33
C ILE A 352 -7.88 20.08 -7.65
N GLN A 353 -8.44 19.97 -8.85
CA GLN A 353 -9.17 18.77 -9.28
C GLN A 353 -8.27 17.54 -9.32
N VAL A 354 -7.05 17.66 -9.85
CA VAL A 354 -6.05 16.59 -9.85
C VAL A 354 -5.72 16.16 -8.42
N SER A 355 -5.54 17.11 -7.50
CA SER A 355 -5.30 16.83 -6.08
C SER A 355 -6.48 16.08 -5.43
N CYS A 356 -7.72 16.51 -5.67
CA CYS A 356 -8.91 15.82 -5.19
C CYS A 356 -9.01 14.38 -5.73
N VAL A 357 -8.70 14.17 -7.01
CA VAL A 357 -8.71 12.84 -7.64
C VAL A 357 -7.67 11.92 -7.02
N ILE A 358 -6.45 12.41 -6.79
CA ILE A 358 -5.38 11.63 -6.17
C ILE A 358 -5.77 11.21 -4.74
N ILE A 359 -6.26 12.15 -3.93
CA ILE A 359 -6.72 11.89 -2.55
C ILE A 359 -7.90 10.91 -2.55
N PHE A 360 -8.86 11.08 -3.48
CA PHE A 360 -10.00 10.19 -3.62
C PHE A 360 -9.56 8.75 -3.90
N PHE A 361 -8.68 8.54 -4.89
CA PHE A 361 -8.21 7.20 -5.22
C PHE A 361 -7.34 6.59 -4.13
N ALA A 362 -6.49 7.38 -3.48
CA ALA A 362 -5.72 6.94 -2.32
C ALA A 362 -6.64 6.40 -1.21
N GLY A 363 -7.74 7.10 -0.88
CA GLY A 363 -8.69 6.70 0.15
C GLY A 363 -9.66 5.58 -0.26
N ILE A 364 -10.23 5.62 -1.47
CA ILE A 364 -11.27 4.67 -1.90
C ILE A 364 -10.73 3.24 -2.00
N PHE A 365 -9.44 3.08 -2.36
CA PHE A 365 -8.82 1.77 -2.35
C PHE A 365 -8.63 1.23 -0.94
N GLN A 366 -8.36 2.06 0.07
CA GLN A 366 -8.37 1.62 1.48
C GLN A 366 -9.77 1.20 1.93
N PHE A 367 -10.80 1.95 1.53
CA PHE A 367 -12.19 1.57 1.77
C PHE A 367 -12.54 0.24 1.06
N ALA A 368 -12.03 0.03 -0.16
CA ALA A 368 -12.18 -1.22 -0.88
C ALA A 368 -11.48 -2.41 -0.18
N ILE A 369 -10.33 -2.20 0.48
CA ILE A 369 -9.67 -3.22 1.30
C ILE A 369 -10.59 -3.65 2.45
N TRP A 370 -11.20 -2.68 3.15
CA TRP A 370 -12.11 -2.96 4.26
C TRP A 370 -13.37 -3.69 3.81
N THR A 371 -14.01 -3.26 2.72
CA THR A 371 -15.17 -3.97 2.16
C THR A 371 -14.79 -5.37 1.67
N SER A 372 -13.62 -5.53 1.05
CA SER A 372 -13.06 -6.84 0.68
C SER A 372 -12.86 -7.74 1.90
N ALA A 373 -12.42 -7.18 3.03
CA ALA A 373 -12.22 -7.92 4.26
C ALA A 373 -13.56 -8.36 4.87
N LEU A 374 -14.60 -7.52 4.82
CA LEU A 374 -15.93 -7.84 5.33
C LEU A 374 -16.60 -9.03 4.64
N PHE A 375 -16.35 -9.27 3.34
CA PHE A 375 -16.89 -10.45 2.66
C PHE A 375 -16.45 -11.79 3.29
N HIS A 376 -15.29 -11.82 3.95
CA HIS A 376 -14.77 -13.00 4.64
C HIS A 376 -14.44 -12.68 6.12
N GLU A 377 -15.32 -11.92 6.79
CA GLU A 377 -15.07 -11.30 8.10
C GLU A 377 -14.61 -12.24 9.22
N ARG A 378 -14.93 -13.54 9.14
CA ARG A 378 -14.51 -14.54 10.14
C ARG A 378 -13.01 -14.84 10.07
N GLU A 379 -12.42 -14.78 8.88
CA GLU A 379 -11.01 -15.13 8.64
C GLU A 379 -10.08 -13.92 8.58
N THR A 380 -10.59 -12.79 8.07
CA THR A 380 -9.80 -11.61 7.70
C THR A 380 -9.85 -10.48 8.73
N LEU A 381 -10.87 -10.45 9.60
CA LEU A 381 -11.12 -9.37 10.55
C LEU A 381 -11.27 -9.86 12.00
N HIS A 382 -10.77 -9.02 12.91
CA HIS A 382 -11.00 -9.16 14.34
C HIS A 382 -12.50 -8.98 14.70
N PRO A 383 -13.06 -9.72 15.67
CA PRO A 383 -14.48 -9.66 16.04
C PRO A 383 -15.06 -8.24 16.26
N PHE A 384 -14.26 -7.28 16.73
CA PHE A 384 -14.71 -5.91 16.99
C PHE A 384 -15.05 -5.10 15.72
N ALA A 385 -14.48 -5.46 14.57
CA ALA A 385 -14.64 -4.74 13.30
C ALA A 385 -15.64 -5.40 12.32
N ARG A 386 -16.16 -6.57 12.69
CA ARG A 386 -17.16 -7.35 11.92
C ARG A 386 -18.52 -6.64 11.86
N TYR A 387 -19.43 -7.10 11.02
CA TYR A 387 -20.79 -6.56 11.00
C TYR A 387 -21.44 -6.62 12.40
N GLY A 388 -22.00 -5.50 12.85
CA GLY A 388 -22.55 -5.36 14.21
C GLY A 388 -21.51 -5.23 15.32
N GLY A 389 -20.21 -5.25 15.00
CA GLY A 389 -19.12 -5.03 15.96
C GLY A 389 -19.08 -3.59 16.47
N LYS A 390 -18.51 -3.40 17.67
CA LYS A 390 -18.42 -2.10 18.36
C LYS A 390 -17.71 -1.03 17.52
N GLU A 391 -16.66 -1.41 16.78
CA GLU A 391 -15.85 -0.49 16.00
C GLU A 391 -16.26 -0.44 14.52
N HIS A 392 -17.25 -1.23 14.08
CA HIS A 392 -17.61 -1.33 12.65
C HIS A 392 -18.04 0.01 12.05
N ALA A 393 -19.01 0.68 12.69
CA ALA A 393 -19.51 1.97 12.22
C ALA A 393 -18.43 3.06 12.25
N PHE A 394 -17.54 3.00 13.25
CA PHE A 394 -16.42 3.92 13.36
C PHE A 394 -15.38 3.70 12.26
N MET A 395 -15.03 2.44 11.96
CA MET A 395 -14.14 2.09 10.86
C MET A 395 -14.71 2.51 9.50
N PHE A 396 -16.01 2.27 9.26
CA PHE A 396 -16.71 2.74 8.07
C PHE A 396 -16.57 4.26 7.91
N ALA A 397 -16.92 5.03 8.95
CA ALA A 397 -16.85 6.48 8.91
C ALA A 397 -15.42 6.98 8.69
N LYS A 398 -14.44 6.35 9.34
CA LYS A 398 -13.01 6.70 9.22
C LYS A 398 -12.49 6.51 7.79
N LEU A 399 -12.81 5.38 7.16
CA LEU A 399 -12.38 5.04 5.80
C LEU A 399 -13.16 5.81 4.72
N ALA A 400 -14.41 6.19 5.00
CA ALA A 400 -15.25 6.92 4.05
C ALA A 400 -14.98 8.44 4.05
N LEU A 401 -14.42 9.01 5.13
CA LEU A 401 -14.28 10.46 5.31
C LEU A 401 -13.51 11.13 4.16
N TYR A 402 -12.28 10.68 3.87
CA TYR A 402 -11.48 11.26 2.78
C TYR A 402 -12.11 11.08 1.39
N PRO A 403 -12.55 9.88 0.97
CA PRO A 403 -13.23 9.70 -0.30
C PRO A 403 -14.47 10.59 -0.46
N CYS A 404 -15.32 10.71 0.57
CA CYS A 404 -16.51 11.54 0.51
C CYS A 404 -16.17 13.03 0.41
N VAL A 405 -15.23 13.52 1.22
CA VAL A 405 -14.87 14.95 1.24
C VAL A 405 -14.13 15.35 -0.03
N SER A 406 -13.18 14.53 -0.51
CA SER A 406 -12.46 14.79 -1.78
C SER A 406 -13.40 14.78 -2.98
N LEU A 407 -14.35 13.84 -3.03
CA LEU A 407 -15.37 13.80 -4.08
C LEU A 407 -16.31 15.01 -4.02
N ALA A 408 -16.74 15.40 -2.82
CA ALA A 408 -17.56 16.60 -2.62
C ALA A 408 -16.81 17.87 -3.06
N ALA A 409 -15.52 18.01 -2.68
CA ALA A 409 -14.68 19.13 -3.09
C ALA A 409 -14.50 19.16 -4.62
N PHE A 410 -14.31 18.01 -5.27
CA PHE A 410 -14.24 17.93 -6.73
C PHE A 410 -15.52 18.46 -7.40
N PHE A 411 -16.71 17.99 -6.97
CA PHE A 411 -17.95 18.50 -7.56
C PHE A 411 -18.22 19.97 -7.22
N LEU A 412 -17.87 20.39 -5.99
CA LEU A 412 -18.08 21.77 -5.56
C LEU A 412 -17.17 22.74 -6.33
N THR A 413 -15.94 22.34 -6.64
CA THR A 413 -15.02 23.13 -7.48
C THR A 413 -15.50 23.21 -8.94
N CYS A 414 -16.15 22.17 -9.47
CA CYS A 414 -16.78 22.21 -10.79
C CYS A 414 -17.98 23.18 -10.85
N ILE A 415 -18.75 23.30 -9.77
CA ILE A 415 -19.95 24.15 -9.72
C ILE A 415 -19.60 25.59 -9.34
N LEU A 416 -18.70 25.78 -8.37
CA LEU A 416 -18.27 27.06 -7.82
C LEU A 416 -16.79 27.29 -8.14
N SER A 417 -16.46 27.47 -9.43
CA SER A 417 -15.07 27.65 -9.87
C SER A 417 -14.39 28.85 -9.21
N GLU A 418 -15.13 29.94 -8.94
CA GLU A 418 -14.65 31.15 -8.27
C GLU A 418 -14.20 30.92 -6.82
N PHE A 419 -14.71 29.88 -6.14
CA PHE A 419 -14.40 29.58 -4.74
C PHE A 419 -13.54 28.31 -4.57
N SER A 420 -12.97 27.79 -5.66
CA SER A 420 -12.26 26.51 -5.67
C SER A 420 -11.14 26.42 -4.63
N THR A 421 -10.31 27.46 -4.51
CA THR A 421 -9.22 27.60 -3.53
C THR A 421 -9.75 27.58 -2.09
N ALA A 422 -10.80 28.35 -1.82
CA ALA A 422 -11.41 28.43 -0.50
C ALA A 422 -12.00 27.07 -0.07
N ILE A 423 -12.65 26.36 -1.00
CA ILE A 423 -13.18 25.01 -0.78
C ILE A 423 -12.04 24.04 -0.44
N PHE A 424 -10.94 24.09 -1.17
CA PHE A 424 -9.79 23.21 -0.95
C PHE A 424 -9.11 23.48 0.40
N HIS A 425 -8.85 24.75 0.75
CA HIS A 425 -8.30 25.09 2.06
C HIS A 425 -9.26 24.73 3.20
N LEU A 426 -10.56 24.96 3.03
CA LEU A 426 -11.55 24.57 4.02
C LEU A 426 -11.55 23.06 4.22
N MET A 427 -11.46 22.27 3.16
CA MET A 427 -11.31 20.81 3.25
C MET A 427 -10.08 20.42 4.08
N GLN A 428 -8.91 21.00 3.77
CA GLN A 428 -7.65 20.71 4.47
C GLN A 428 -7.73 21.02 5.97
N ILE A 429 -8.47 22.07 6.35
CA ILE A 429 -8.66 22.46 7.75
C ILE A 429 -9.73 21.59 8.44
N VAL A 430 -10.88 21.36 7.81
CA VAL A 430 -12.04 20.70 8.41
C VAL A 430 -11.80 19.21 8.64
N VAL A 431 -11.14 18.51 7.70
CA VAL A 431 -10.95 17.06 7.77
C VAL A 431 -10.20 16.62 9.04
N PRO A 432 -9.08 17.23 9.43
CA PRO A 432 -8.40 16.92 10.69
C PRO A 432 -9.31 17.04 11.92
N PHE A 433 -10.07 18.13 12.04
CA PHE A 433 -11.02 18.30 13.14
C PHE A 433 -12.14 17.24 13.09
N ALA A 434 -12.61 16.89 11.90
CA ALA A 434 -13.59 15.83 11.72
C ALA A 434 -13.05 14.46 12.17
N PHE A 435 -11.77 14.16 11.96
CA PHE A 435 -11.13 12.94 12.47
C PHE A 435 -11.07 12.90 14.01
N PHE A 436 -10.73 14.02 14.67
CA PHE A 436 -10.74 14.09 16.14
C PHE A 436 -12.15 13.95 16.71
N ALA A 437 -13.14 14.57 16.07
CA ALA A 437 -14.54 14.51 16.50
C ALA A 437 -15.26 13.22 16.07
N LEU A 438 -14.63 12.37 15.25
CA LEU A 438 -15.28 11.28 14.52
C LEU A 438 -16.04 10.32 15.43
N ARG A 439 -15.47 9.96 16.59
CA ARG A 439 -16.14 9.06 17.56
C ARG A 439 -17.41 9.68 18.12
N ILE A 440 -17.37 10.97 18.46
CA ILE A 440 -18.51 11.70 19.02
C ILE A 440 -19.60 11.82 17.97
N VAL A 441 -19.24 12.25 16.75
CA VAL A 441 -20.17 12.41 15.63
C VAL A 441 -20.86 11.09 15.29
N VAL A 442 -20.11 10.00 15.13
CA VAL A 442 -20.68 8.67 14.84
C VAL A 442 -21.60 8.20 15.96
N GLY A 443 -21.22 8.40 17.23
CA GLY A 443 -22.04 8.05 18.39
C GLY A 443 -23.38 8.80 18.40
N ILE A 444 -23.36 10.11 18.17
CA ILE A 444 -24.55 10.96 18.08
C ILE A 444 -25.43 10.53 16.90
N CYS A 445 -24.85 10.34 15.71
CA CYS A 445 -25.60 9.91 14.52
C CYS A 445 -26.28 8.55 14.72
N LEU A 446 -25.58 7.57 15.33
CA LEU A 446 -26.17 6.27 15.64
C LEU A 446 -27.31 6.36 16.66
N ALA A 447 -27.17 7.22 17.68
CA ALA A 447 -28.23 7.46 18.66
C ALA A 447 -29.48 8.08 18.02
N ILE A 448 -29.29 9.10 17.16
CA ILE A 448 -30.36 9.74 16.40
C ILE A 448 -31.04 8.73 15.47
N LEU A 449 -30.27 7.92 14.73
CA LEU A 449 -30.83 6.92 13.82
C LEU A 449 -31.64 5.86 14.58
N LYS A 450 -31.16 5.40 15.73
CA LYS A 450 -31.91 4.46 16.60
C LYS A 450 -33.21 5.09 17.10
N LEU A 451 -33.19 6.36 17.49
CA LEU A 451 -34.39 7.09 17.91
C LEU A 451 -35.42 7.17 16.77
N ILE A 452 -34.98 7.51 15.55
CA ILE A 452 -35.86 7.60 14.37
C ILE A 452 -36.43 6.21 14.01
N MET A 453 -35.60 5.16 14.02
CA MET A 453 -36.06 3.79 13.76
C MET A 453 -37.05 3.31 14.83
N SER A 454 -36.83 3.66 16.10
CA SER A 454 -37.76 3.38 17.20
C SER A 454 -39.10 4.09 17.03
N LEU A 455 -39.10 5.33 16.50
CA LEU A 455 -40.31 6.09 16.22
C LEU A 455 -41.09 5.55 15.01
N SER A 456 -40.40 4.86 14.10
CA SER A 456 -40.97 4.30 12.86
C SER A 456 -41.42 2.84 12.99
N ARG A 457 -41.09 2.13 14.09
CA ARG A 457 -41.53 0.74 14.32
C ARG A 457 -43.02 0.74 14.72
N PRO A 458 -43.94 0.11 13.96
CA PRO A 458 -45.35 0.08 14.31
C PRO A 458 -45.55 -0.67 15.63
N ARG A 459 -46.42 -0.12 16.49
CA ARG A 459 -46.69 -0.54 17.88
C ARG A 459 -47.15 -2.00 18.06
N ASN A 460 -47.40 -2.74 16.98
CA ASN A 460 -47.91 -4.11 17.00
C ASN A 460 -46.83 -5.19 17.06
N VAL A 461 -45.56 -4.90 16.77
CA VAL A 461 -44.47 -5.90 16.84
C VAL A 461 -43.86 -6.03 18.24
N VAL A 462 -44.01 -5.00 19.08
CA VAL A 462 -43.45 -4.97 20.44
C VAL A 462 -44.18 -5.96 21.37
N LEU A 463 -45.48 -6.19 21.16
CA LEU A 463 -46.27 -7.11 22.00
C LEU A 463 -46.01 -8.60 21.70
N GLU A 464 -45.47 -8.94 20.53
CA GLU A 464 -45.12 -10.34 20.19
C GLU A 464 -43.71 -10.72 20.67
N GLU A 465 -42.75 -9.77 20.67
CA GLU A 465 -41.39 -9.99 21.17
C GLU A 465 -41.34 -10.07 22.73
N GLU A 466 -42.14 -9.27 23.45
CA GLU A 466 -42.21 -9.33 24.92
C GLU A 466 -42.96 -10.56 25.44
N ALA A 467 -43.85 -11.17 24.65
CA ALA A 467 -44.58 -12.38 25.04
C ALA A 467 -43.76 -13.68 24.90
N CYS A 468 -42.67 -13.67 24.13
CA CYS A 468 -41.79 -14.84 23.93
C CYS A 468 -40.59 -14.92 24.89
N LEU A 469 -40.33 -13.87 25.68
CA LEU A 469 -39.24 -13.88 26.65
C LEU A 469 -39.74 -14.40 28.01
N THR A 470 -39.47 -15.68 28.29
CA THR A 470 -39.68 -16.25 29.63
C THR A 470 -38.77 -15.58 30.68
N PRO A 471 -39.16 -15.49 31.96
CA PRO A 471 -38.48 -14.69 33.00
C PRO A 471 -37.09 -15.18 33.45
N ALA A 472 -36.41 -16.02 32.68
CA ALA A 472 -35.15 -16.64 33.05
C ALA A 472 -33.90 -15.89 32.55
N GLU A 473 -34.01 -15.00 31.55
CA GLU A 473 -32.84 -14.34 30.93
C GLU A 473 -32.57 -12.91 31.44
N ILE A 474 -33.40 -12.37 32.35
CA ILE A 474 -33.23 -10.99 32.87
C ILE A 474 -32.15 -10.91 33.97
N LEU A 475 -31.53 -12.03 34.38
CA LEU A 475 -30.63 -12.06 35.53
C LEU A 475 -29.34 -12.89 35.37
N SER A 476 -28.76 -12.96 34.16
CA SER A 476 -27.40 -13.49 33.96
C SER A 476 -26.50 -12.53 33.20
#